data_AF-A0A6I1NXS6-F1
#
_entry.id   AF-A0A6I1NXS6-F1
#
_cell.length_a   1.000
_cell.length_b   1.000
_cell.length_c   1.000
_cell.angle_alpha   90.00
_cell.angle_beta   90.00
_cell.angle_gamma   90.00
#
_symmetry.space_group_name_H-M   'P 1'
#
loop_
_entity.id
_entity.type
_entity.pdbx_description
1 polymer ?
#
loop_
_entity_poly.entity_id
_entity_poly.type
_entity_poly.pdbx_seq_one_letter_code
_entity_poly.pdbx_strand_id
1 'polypeptide(L)'
;ADFLPVREAFQLSLMESTPQSIKLRFVATEGYYLYRHRFQFRADPVDLTLGPARLPKAEQKHDEYFGDVEVYHGILDVELPRTDQRAFTLAVTYQGCAEKGLCYPHETERLSISGDGATPAHDWGWRALALFFLAGLGLTFTPCVLPMLPILSGVVLRGQVGGWR
;
A
#
# COMPACT_ATOMS: atom_id res chain seq x y z
N ALA A 1 -32.86 4.56 9.40
CA ALA A 1 -31.75 3.97 10.17
C ALA A 1 -30.64 3.70 9.17
N ASP A 2 -29.64 4.57 9.11
CA ASP A 2 -28.53 4.42 8.17
C ASP A 2 -27.48 3.50 8.80
N PHE A 3 -27.44 2.26 8.31
CA PHE A 3 -26.34 1.33 8.55
C PHE A 3 -25.28 1.57 7.49
N LEU A 4 -24.02 1.66 7.90
CA LEU A 4 -22.91 1.83 6.96
C LEU A 4 -22.68 0.53 6.17
N PRO A 5 -22.19 0.61 4.92
CA PRO A 5 -21.63 -0.55 4.23
C PRO A 5 -20.52 -1.21 5.05
N VAL A 6 -20.35 -2.54 4.93
CA VAL A 6 -19.42 -3.32 5.77
C VAL A 6 -17.97 -2.79 5.73
N ARG A 7 -17.48 -2.37 4.55
CA ARG A 7 -16.12 -1.85 4.37
C ARG A 7 -15.94 -0.42 4.88
N GLU A 8 -17.04 0.32 5.06
CA GLU A 8 -17.02 1.64 5.70
C GLU A 8 -17.10 1.51 7.23
N ALA A 9 -17.89 0.55 7.70
CA ALA A 9 -18.01 0.21 9.12
C ALA A 9 -16.71 -0.40 9.68
N PHE A 10 -16.04 -1.24 8.88
CA PHE A 10 -14.82 -1.95 9.24
C PHE A 10 -13.76 -1.71 8.17
N GLN A 11 -12.83 -0.81 8.48
CA GLN A 11 -11.75 -0.45 7.56
C GLN A 11 -10.51 -1.27 7.89
N LEU A 12 -10.12 -2.17 7.00
CA LEU A 12 -8.88 -2.93 7.08
C LEU A 12 -7.77 -2.21 6.30
N SER A 13 -6.61 -2.06 6.91
CA SER A 13 -5.43 -1.46 6.29
C SER A 13 -4.17 -2.25 6.64
N LEU A 14 -3.29 -2.42 5.64
CA LEU A 14 -1.93 -2.93 5.84
C LEU A 14 -1.05 -1.78 6.34
N MET A 15 -0.55 -1.88 7.58
CA MET A 15 0.33 -0.85 8.15
C MET A 15 1.78 -1.10 7.79
N GLU A 16 2.24 -2.34 7.96
CA GLU A 16 3.63 -2.70 7.77
C GLU A 16 3.75 -4.16 7.35
N SER A 17 4.67 -4.46 6.44
CA SER A 17 5.02 -5.82 6.04
C SER A 17 6.52 -5.98 6.18
N THR A 18 6.97 -6.50 7.32
CA THR A 18 8.39 -6.75 7.60
C THR A 18 8.76 -8.20 7.26
N PRO A 19 10.05 -8.55 7.16
CA PRO A 19 10.48 -9.92 6.88
C PRO A 19 10.02 -10.97 7.92
N GLN A 20 9.64 -10.53 9.13
CA GLN A 20 9.30 -11.40 10.26
C GLN A 20 7.83 -11.28 10.70
N SER A 21 7.20 -10.14 10.46
CA SER A 21 5.81 -9.91 10.83
C SER A 21 5.08 -8.94 9.91
N ILE A 22 3.78 -9.16 9.77
CA ILE A 22 2.83 -8.30 9.07
C ILE A 22 1.95 -7.64 10.12
N LYS A 23 1.84 -6.31 10.07
CA LYS A 23 0.96 -5.54 10.93
C LYS A 23 -0.25 -5.05 10.14
N LEU A 24 -1.42 -5.48 10.59
CA LEU A 24 -2.71 -5.04 10.06
C LEU A 24 -3.38 -4.14 11.08
N ARG A 25 -4.12 -3.15 10.59
CA ARG A 25 -4.99 -2.30 11.40
C ARG A 25 -6.41 -2.44 10.92
N PHE A 26 -7.30 -2.73 11.86
CA PHE A 26 -8.73 -2.64 11.70
C PHE A 26 -9.23 -1.39 12.41
N VAL A 27 -10.14 -0.67 11.77
CA VAL A 27 -10.86 0.45 12.39
C VAL A 27 -12.35 0.15 12.29
N ALA A 28 -12.95 -0.19 13.42
CA ALA A 28 -14.39 -0.26 13.59
C ALA A 28 -14.91 1.15 13.92
N THR A 29 -15.86 1.64 13.14
CA THR A 29 -16.49 2.94 13.39
C THR A 29 -17.33 2.93 14.68
N GLU A 30 -17.64 4.11 15.20
CA GLU A 30 -18.40 4.24 16.44
C GLU A 30 -19.77 3.54 16.33
N GLY A 31 -20.10 2.73 17.34
CA GLY A 31 -21.33 1.92 17.35
C GLY A 31 -21.23 0.61 16.57
N TYR A 32 -20.04 0.22 16.12
CA TYR A 32 -19.74 -1.08 15.51
C TYR A 32 -18.63 -1.80 16.29
N TYR A 33 -18.67 -3.13 16.26
CA TYR A 33 -17.68 -3.98 16.90
C TYR A 33 -17.37 -5.24 16.09
N LEU A 34 -16.16 -5.76 16.26
CA LEU A 34 -15.67 -6.99 15.61
C LEU A 34 -15.54 -8.12 16.62
N TYR A 35 -15.94 -9.34 16.24
CA TYR A 35 -15.79 -10.52 17.09
C TYR A 35 -14.36 -11.07 17.05
N ARG A 36 -13.73 -11.22 18.21
CA ARG A 36 -12.37 -11.80 18.31
C ARG A 36 -12.30 -13.22 17.75
N HIS A 37 -13.30 -14.05 18.02
CA HIS A 37 -13.32 -15.45 17.62
C HIS A 37 -13.63 -15.67 16.12
N ARG A 38 -13.98 -14.61 15.38
CA ARG A 38 -14.34 -14.68 13.95
C ARG A 38 -13.21 -14.27 13.02
N PHE A 39 -12.06 -13.86 13.53
CA PHE A 39 -10.89 -13.59 12.71
C PHE A 39 -10.28 -14.90 12.19
N GLN A 40 -10.11 -14.98 10.87
CA GLN A 40 -9.34 -16.04 10.23
C GLN A 40 -8.36 -15.41 9.25
N PHE A 41 -7.11 -15.85 9.32
CA PHE A 41 -6.04 -15.38 8.45
C PHE A 41 -5.53 -16.56 7.64
N ARG A 42 -5.60 -16.48 6.31
CA ARG A 42 -5.11 -17.51 5.40
C ARG A 42 -4.18 -16.91 4.37
N ALA A 43 -3.05 -17.54 4.15
CA ALA A 43 -2.17 -17.21 3.03
C ALA A 43 -2.59 -18.01 1.78
N ASP A 44 -2.51 -17.34 0.63
CA ASP A 44 -2.68 -17.92 -0.70
C ASP A 44 -1.41 -17.56 -1.52
N PRO A 45 -0.62 -18.56 -1.95
CA PRO A 45 -0.88 -20.01 -1.91
C PRO A 45 -0.69 -20.67 -0.52
N VAL A 46 -1.40 -21.78 -0.31
CA VAL A 46 -1.56 -22.46 1.00
C VAL A 46 -0.26 -23.11 1.51
N ASP A 47 0.77 -23.21 0.67
CA ASP A 47 2.11 -23.66 1.04
C ASP A 47 2.86 -22.68 1.94
N LEU A 48 2.37 -21.44 2.09
CA LEU A 48 2.97 -20.44 2.95
C LEU A 48 2.55 -20.63 4.43
N THR A 49 3.54 -20.80 5.31
CA THR A 49 3.29 -20.95 6.74
C THR A 49 3.25 -19.59 7.46
N LEU A 50 2.07 -19.22 7.95
CA LEU A 50 1.88 -18.09 8.86
C LEU A 50 1.93 -18.57 10.32
N GLY A 51 2.51 -17.76 11.20
CA GLY A 51 2.47 -17.98 12.64
C GLY A 51 1.10 -17.65 13.25
N PRO A 52 0.89 -17.96 14.54
CA PRO A 52 -0.36 -17.63 15.22
C PRO A 52 -0.57 -16.10 15.27
N ALA A 53 -1.77 -15.66 14.91
CA ALA A 53 -2.14 -14.25 14.96
C ALA A 53 -2.09 -13.73 16.40
N ARG A 54 -1.36 -12.65 16.62
CA ARG A 54 -1.30 -11.95 17.90
C ARG A 54 -2.33 -10.82 17.87
N LEU A 55 -3.46 -11.06 18.53
CA LEU A 55 -4.49 -10.03 18.75
C LEU A 55 -4.36 -9.46 20.16
N PRO A 56 -4.62 -8.15 20.35
CA PRO A 56 -4.60 -7.49 21.65
C PRO A 56 -5.73 -8.00 22.56
N LYS A 57 -5.70 -7.57 23.82
CA LYS A 57 -6.76 -7.88 24.79
C LYS A 57 -8.10 -7.36 24.27
N ALA A 58 -9.09 -8.24 24.15
CA ALA A 58 -10.46 -7.88 23.79
C ALA A 58 -11.27 -7.44 25.01
N GLU A 59 -12.37 -6.75 24.73
CA GLU A 59 -13.40 -6.42 25.71
C GLU A 59 -14.42 -7.56 25.79
N GLN A 60 -14.87 -7.87 27.01
CA GLN A 60 -15.93 -8.86 27.22
C GLN A 60 -17.29 -8.19 27.06
N LYS A 61 -18.14 -8.76 26.22
CA LYS A 61 -19.50 -8.28 25.96
C LYS A 61 -20.45 -9.46 26.04
N HIS A 62 -21.62 -9.24 26.63
CA HIS A 62 -22.73 -10.18 26.56
C HIS A 62 -23.71 -9.70 25.48
N ASP A 63 -24.00 -10.53 24.49
CA ASP A 63 -25.01 -10.26 23.47
C ASP A 63 -26.08 -11.38 23.42
N GLU A 64 -27.25 -11.07 22.85
CA GLU A 64 -28.36 -12.04 22.74
C GLU A 64 -28.12 -13.14 21.69
N TYR A 65 -27.11 -13.02 20.83
CA TYR A 65 -26.87 -13.96 19.73
C TYR A 65 -25.91 -15.08 20.11
N PHE A 66 -24.88 -14.76 20.89
CA PHE A 66 -23.76 -15.61 21.25
C PHE A 66 -23.51 -15.67 22.75
N GLY A 67 -24.18 -14.82 23.56
CA GLY A 67 -23.95 -14.73 24.99
C GLY A 67 -22.63 -14.01 25.29
N ASP A 68 -21.77 -14.60 26.10
CA ASP A 68 -20.49 -14.00 26.49
C ASP A 68 -19.44 -14.14 25.37
N VAL A 69 -19.08 -13.00 24.77
CA VAL A 69 -18.15 -12.90 23.65
C VAL A 69 -17.07 -11.85 23.89
N GLU A 70 -15.93 -12.08 23.25
CA GLU A 70 -14.84 -11.10 23.18
C GLU A 70 -14.96 -10.27 21.91
N VAL A 71 -15.02 -8.94 22.06
CA VAL A 71 -15.22 -7.98 20.97
C VAL A 71 -14.15 -6.89 20.96
N TYR A 72 -13.99 -6.24 19.81
CA TYR A 72 -13.13 -5.09 19.62
C TYR A 72 -13.92 -3.89 19.11
N HIS A 73 -13.71 -2.75 19.78
CA HIS A 73 -14.25 -1.45 19.41
C HIS A 73 -13.11 -0.53 18.95
N GLY A 74 -13.40 0.38 18.01
CA GLY A 74 -12.41 1.35 17.54
C GLY A 74 -11.26 0.69 16.79
N ILE A 75 -10.02 0.95 17.24
CA ILE A 75 -8.80 0.52 16.54
C ILE A 75 -8.31 -0.81 17.10
N LEU A 76 -8.07 -1.76 16.19
CA LEU A 76 -7.51 -3.07 16.48
C LEU A 76 -6.26 -3.28 15.62
N ASP A 77 -5.11 -3.40 16.28
CA ASP A 77 -3.84 -3.75 15.63
C ASP A 77 -3.61 -5.26 15.75
N VAL A 78 -3.44 -5.94 14.62
CA VAL A 78 -3.17 -7.38 14.56
C VAL A 78 -1.77 -7.61 14.02
N GLU A 79 -1.00 -8.44 14.72
CA GLU A 79 0.34 -8.83 14.28
C GLU A 79 0.37 -10.30 13.86
N LEU A 80 0.73 -10.55 12.61
CA LEU A 80 0.86 -11.88 12.02
C LEU A 80 2.34 -12.20 11.80
N PRO A 81 2.95 -13.10 12.60
CA PRO A 81 4.29 -13.58 12.33
C PRO A 81 4.32 -14.33 10.99
N ARG A 82 5.34 -14.10 10.17
CA ARG A 82 5.58 -14.86 8.95
C ARG A 82 6.99 -15.43 8.96
N THR A 83 7.14 -16.65 8.45
CA THR A 83 8.46 -17.28 8.29
C THR A 83 8.99 -17.08 6.87
N ASP A 84 8.09 -16.85 5.92
CA ASP A 84 8.39 -16.76 4.51
C ASP A 84 8.27 -15.32 4.00
N GLN A 85 9.27 -14.88 3.24
CA GLN A 85 9.41 -13.52 2.72
C GLN A 85 8.91 -13.38 1.27
N ARG A 86 8.34 -14.45 0.69
CA ARG A 86 7.74 -14.40 -0.65
C ARG A 86 6.54 -13.44 -0.67
N ALA A 87 6.21 -12.95 -1.86
CA ALA A 87 4.96 -12.21 -2.08
C ALA A 87 3.79 -13.19 -2.10
N PHE A 88 2.69 -12.84 -1.46
CA PHE A 88 1.51 -13.69 -1.38
C PHE A 88 0.23 -12.86 -1.16
N THR A 89 -0.93 -13.49 -1.33
CA THR A 89 -2.22 -12.86 -1.01
C THR A 89 -2.67 -13.31 0.37
N LEU A 90 -2.88 -12.36 1.27
CA LEU A 90 -3.45 -12.62 2.58
C LEU A 90 -4.97 -12.46 2.50
N ALA A 91 -5.69 -13.56 2.68
CA ALA A 91 -7.13 -13.57 2.84
C ALA A 91 -7.47 -13.42 4.33
N VAL A 92 -8.12 -12.31 4.66
CA VAL A 92 -8.53 -11.97 6.03
C VAL A 92 -10.04 -12.04 6.12
N THR A 93 -10.53 -13.06 6.83
CA THR A 93 -11.96 -13.22 7.10
C THR A 93 -12.28 -12.64 8.47
N TYR A 94 -13.31 -11.80 8.55
CA TYR A 94 -13.77 -11.19 9.78
C TYR A 94 -15.30 -11.05 9.79
N GLN A 95 -15.85 -10.82 10.98
CA GLN A 95 -17.27 -10.56 11.17
C GLN A 95 -17.46 -9.52 12.27
N GLY A 96 -18.39 -8.60 12.05
CA GLY A 96 -18.77 -7.60 13.03
C GLY A 96 -20.28 -7.33 13.04
N CYS A 97 -20.72 -6.64 14.07
CA CYS A 97 -22.10 -6.20 14.24
C CYS A 97 -22.15 -4.72 14.63
N ALA A 98 -23.29 -4.12 14.38
CA ALA A 98 -23.68 -2.82 14.90
C ALA A 98 -24.36 -3.00 16.26
N GLU A 99 -24.10 -2.09 17.19
CA GLU A 99 -24.78 -2.00 18.49
C GLU A 99 -26.30 -1.85 18.36
N LYS A 100 -26.76 -1.36 17.20
CA LYS A 100 -28.19 -1.20 16.86
C LYS A 100 -28.88 -2.52 16.46
N GLY A 101 -28.26 -3.67 16.69
CA GLY A 101 -28.87 -5.00 16.49
C GLY A 101 -28.77 -5.56 15.07
N LEU A 102 -27.79 -5.10 14.27
CA LEU A 102 -27.55 -5.65 12.93
C LEU A 102 -26.19 -6.34 12.88
N CYS A 103 -26.18 -7.62 12.52
CA CYS A 103 -24.95 -8.38 12.31
C CYS A 103 -24.67 -8.58 10.83
N TYR A 104 -23.44 -8.24 10.42
CA TYR A 104 -23.00 -8.45 9.05
C TYR A 104 -22.62 -9.93 8.83
N PRO A 105 -22.72 -10.42 7.58
CA PRO A 105 -22.15 -11.72 7.22
C PRO A 105 -20.62 -11.70 7.36
N HIS A 106 -20.00 -12.87 7.28
CA HIS A 106 -18.54 -12.96 7.26
C HIS A 106 -18.02 -12.35 5.96
N GLU A 107 -17.11 -11.39 6.08
CA GLU A 107 -16.48 -10.73 4.95
C GLU A 107 -15.05 -11.28 4.81
N THR A 108 -14.60 -11.51 3.58
CA THR A 108 -13.21 -11.91 3.32
C THR A 108 -12.54 -10.90 2.42
N GLU A 109 -11.60 -10.17 2.99
CA GLU A 109 -10.81 -9.18 2.26
C GLU A 109 -9.45 -9.75 1.88
N ARG A 110 -9.02 -9.49 0.64
CA ARG A 110 -7.74 -9.96 0.12
C ARG A 110 -6.76 -8.81 0.07
N LEU A 111 -5.64 -8.97 0.75
CA LEU A 111 -4.54 -8.01 0.77
C LEU A 111 -3.33 -8.61 0.06
N SER A 112 -2.75 -7.88 -0.88
CA SER A 112 -1.46 -8.25 -1.48
C SER A 112 -0.33 -7.93 -0.51
N ILE A 113 0.39 -8.94 -0.03
CA ILE A 113 1.56 -8.78 0.82
C ILE A 113 2.80 -8.82 -0.08
N SER A 114 3.53 -7.71 -0.10
CA SER A 114 4.81 -7.64 -0.79
C SER A 114 5.79 -8.60 -0.15
N GLY A 115 6.44 -9.40 -0.99
CA GLY A 115 7.65 -10.09 -0.59
C GLY A 115 8.81 -9.10 -0.54
N ASP A 116 9.92 -9.52 0.05
CA ASP A 116 11.18 -8.75 0.04
C ASP A 116 11.83 -8.71 -1.37
N GLY A 117 11.04 -8.93 -2.42
CA GLY A 117 11.35 -8.52 -3.77
C GLY A 117 11.40 -7.01 -3.81
N ALA A 118 12.57 -6.48 -3.49
CA ALA A 118 12.96 -5.09 -3.54
C ALA A 118 12.10 -4.32 -4.55
N THR A 119 11.19 -3.48 -4.05
CA THR A 119 10.98 -2.23 -4.75
C THR A 119 12.37 -1.62 -4.84
N PRO A 120 12.93 -1.34 -6.04
CA PRO A 120 14.14 -0.56 -6.10
C PRO A 120 13.79 0.72 -5.36
N ALA A 121 14.36 0.89 -4.17
CA ALA A 121 14.32 2.16 -3.48
C ALA A 121 14.81 3.14 -4.54
N HIS A 122 13.90 3.99 -5.02
CA HIS A 122 14.22 4.97 -6.02
C HIS A 122 15.12 5.97 -5.29
N ASP A 123 16.42 5.64 -5.24
CA ASP A 123 17.47 6.52 -4.82
C ASP A 123 17.42 7.69 -5.80
N TRP A 124 16.67 8.73 -5.42
CA TRP A 124 16.75 10.06 -6.00
C TRP A 124 18.10 10.67 -5.60
N GLY A 125 19.18 9.93 -5.89
CA GLY A 125 20.54 10.38 -5.72
C GLY A 125 20.87 11.30 -6.88
N TRP A 126 21.87 12.16 -6.65
CA TRP A 126 22.48 13.01 -7.67
C TRP A 126 22.85 12.27 -8.98
N ARG A 127 23.03 10.94 -8.92
CA ARG A 127 23.25 10.08 -10.08
C ARG A 127 22.06 10.03 -11.03
N ALA A 128 20.82 10.03 -10.53
CA ALA A 128 19.63 10.10 -11.36
C ALA A 128 19.55 11.47 -12.07
N LEU A 129 19.80 12.56 -11.34
CA LEU A 129 19.91 13.91 -11.91
C LEU A 129 21.01 14.00 -12.99
N ALA A 130 22.20 13.46 -12.71
CA ALA A 130 23.31 13.44 -13.67
C ALA A 130 22.98 12.58 -14.91
N LEU A 131 22.31 11.44 -14.75
CA LEU A 131 21.87 10.58 -15.85
C LEU A 131 20.79 11.25 -16.71
N PHE A 132 19.81 11.94 -16.12
CA PHE A 132 18.82 12.72 -16.88
C PHE A 132 19.48 13.88 -17.62
N PHE A 133 20.45 14.56 -17.01
CA PHE A 133 21.20 15.65 -17.65
C PHE A 133 22.05 15.13 -18.82
N LEU A 134 22.76 14.01 -18.63
CA LEU A 134 23.57 13.38 -19.68
C LEU A 134 22.72 12.77 -20.79
N ALA A 135 21.58 12.16 -20.46
CA ALA A 135 20.63 11.65 -21.46
C ALA A 135 19.99 12.80 -22.25
N GLY A 136 19.65 13.91 -21.58
CA GLY A 136 19.19 15.14 -22.22
C GLY A 136 20.23 15.73 -23.18
N LEU A 137 21.48 15.86 -22.74
CA LEU A 137 22.60 16.34 -23.58
C LEU A 137 22.93 15.34 -24.72
N GLY A 138 22.84 14.04 -24.45
CA GLY A 138 23.03 12.99 -25.45
C GLY A 138 21.99 13.06 -26.58
N LEU A 139 20.73 13.36 -26.23
CA LEU A 139 19.67 13.58 -27.21
C LEU A 139 19.93 14.83 -28.09
N THR A 140 20.54 15.90 -27.55
CA THR A 140 20.87 17.09 -28.37
C THR A 140 21.99 16.84 -29.38
N PHE A 141 22.87 15.86 -29.13
CA PHE A 141 23.97 15.48 -30.03
C PHE A 141 23.64 14.28 -30.92
N THR A 142 22.39 13.82 -30.94
CA THR A 142 21.97 12.80 -31.90
C THR A 142 22.03 13.37 -33.33
N PRO A 143 22.51 12.57 -34.31
CA PRO A 143 22.80 13.02 -35.67
C PRO A 143 21.59 13.53 -36.48
N CYS A 144 20.38 13.54 -35.89
CA CYS A 144 19.17 14.08 -36.51
C CYS A 144 19.01 15.61 -36.38
N VAL A 145 19.69 16.29 -35.42
CA VAL A 145 19.59 17.76 -35.24
C VAL A 145 20.82 18.51 -35.81
N LEU A 146 21.91 17.80 -36.08
CA LEU A 146 23.12 18.37 -36.69
C LEU A 146 23.01 18.86 -38.16
N PRO A 147 22.02 18.48 -39.01
CA PRO A 147 22.00 18.96 -40.40
C PRO A 147 21.54 20.42 -40.55
N MET A 148 21.11 21.11 -39.48
CA MET A 148 20.74 22.54 -39.53
C MET A 148 21.70 23.51 -38.80
N LEU A 149 22.77 23.02 -38.15
CA LEU A 149 23.83 23.88 -37.59
C LEU A 149 24.66 24.72 -38.60
N PRO A 150 24.77 24.41 -39.92
CA PRO A 150 25.60 25.23 -40.80
C PRO A 150 24.96 26.54 -41.28
N ILE A 151 23.70 26.84 -40.95
CA ILE A 151 23.03 28.07 -41.43
C ILE A 151 23.24 29.25 -40.45
N LEU A 152 23.15 29.03 -39.14
CA LEU A 152 23.32 30.09 -38.13
C LEU A 152 24.78 30.52 -37.95
N SER A 153 25.74 29.62 -38.16
CA SER A 153 27.18 29.95 -38.17
C SER A 153 27.58 30.83 -39.36
N GLY A 154 26.90 30.67 -40.51
CA GLY A 154 27.08 31.53 -41.68
C GLY A 154 26.58 32.96 -41.50
N VAL A 155 25.49 33.16 -40.73
CA VAL A 155 24.91 34.50 -40.50
C VAL A 155 25.70 35.31 -39.47
N VAL A 156 26.21 34.68 -38.40
CA VAL A 156 27.01 35.39 -37.38
C VAL A 156 28.41 35.75 -37.89
N LEU A 157 29.01 34.94 -38.78
CA LEU A 157 30.33 35.24 -39.35
C LEU A 157 30.30 36.25 -40.51
N ARG A 158 29.13 36.57 -41.10
CA ARG A 158 29.02 37.49 -42.25
C ARG A 158 28.31 38.82 -41.93
N GLY A 159 27.84 39.02 -40.70
CA GLY A 159 26.91 40.09 -40.34
C GLY A 159 27.46 41.40 -39.77
N GLN A 160 28.78 41.61 -39.63
CA GLN A 160 29.33 42.92 -39.19
C GLN A 160 30.60 43.29 -39.94
N VAL A 161 30.45 43.61 -41.23
CA VAL A 161 31.38 44.48 -41.95
C VAL A 161 30.55 45.51 -42.70
N GLY A 162 30.43 46.72 -42.14
CA GLY A 162 29.98 47.89 -42.91
C GLY A 162 29.17 48.95 -42.16
N GLY A 163 29.86 49.99 -41.67
CA GLY A 163 29.35 51.36 -41.86
C GLY A 163 29.33 52.29 -40.64
N TRP A 164 29.81 53.52 -40.91
CA TRP A 164 29.82 54.77 -40.12
C TRP A 164 30.99 54.87 -39.12
N ARG A 165 32.07 55.63 -39.36
CA ARG A 165 32.18 57.01 -39.92
C ARG A 165 31.21 57.99 -39.30
#